data_AF-A0A8C1HAN1-F1
#
_entry.id   AF-A0A8C1HAN1-F1
#
_cell.length_a   1.000
_cell.length_b   1.000
_cell.length_c   1.000
_cell.angle_alpha   90.00
_cell.angle_beta   90.00
_cell.angle_gamma   90.00
#
_symmetry.space_group_name_H-M   'P 1'
#
loop_
_entity.id
_entity.type
_entity.pdbx_description
1 polymer ?
#
loop_
_entity_poly.entity_id
_entity_poly.type
_entity_poly.pdbx_seq_one_letter_code
_entity_poly.pdbx_strand_id
1 'polypeptide(L)'
;MDSWTPGGALSDDMTRTNFCLFTAPEDVKTMKAYAQVFNKLIRRYKYLEKGFEEEIKKLLLFLKGFSESERNKLAMLTGILLANGSLSASILSSLFNDNLVKDGVSPAFAVKLFKMWINEKDINSVAASLRKVGMDSRLMELFPVNKRSYDHFSKYFIDAGLKELSDFARNQQSLGARKELQKELQEQMSQGVSFKEIIVYGKEEMKKSGISEQMVICIMWTSIMGSVEWNKKEELVTEQAIKHLKQHSPLLKAFTTQGLSELTLLLRVQEYCYDNIHFMKAFQKIVLLLYKVDVLSEEAVLKWYTEAHLAKGKSVFLEQMKKFVEWLKNAEEESESEEETD
;
A
#
# COMPACT_ATOMS: atom_id res chain seq x y z
N MET A 1 -29.85 27.78 10.56
CA MET A 1 -28.82 27.49 11.58
C MET A 1 -29.56 26.61 12.54
N ASP A 2 -29.43 25.31 12.33
CA ASP A 2 -30.41 24.36 12.86
C ASP A 2 -29.97 23.99 14.27
N SER A 3 -30.80 24.33 15.25
CA SER A 3 -30.56 24.05 16.67
C SER A 3 -30.83 22.58 16.95
N TRP A 4 -29.81 21.75 16.79
CA TRP A 4 -29.82 20.37 17.22
C TRP A 4 -29.96 20.30 18.75
N THR A 5 -30.90 19.48 19.22
CA THR A 5 -31.01 19.17 20.66
C THR A 5 -29.89 18.20 21.08
N PRO A 6 -29.46 18.20 22.36
CA PRO A 6 -28.52 17.20 22.87
C PRO A 6 -29.13 15.81 22.73
N GLY A 7 -28.71 15.06 21.70
CA GLY A 7 -29.30 13.77 21.33
C GLY A 7 -29.53 13.56 19.84
N GLY A 8 -29.39 14.62 19.02
CA GLY A 8 -29.48 14.50 17.55
C GLY A 8 -30.91 14.41 17.01
N ALA A 9 -31.92 14.70 17.84
CA ALA A 9 -33.30 14.86 17.38
C ALA A 9 -33.50 16.26 16.79
N LEU A 10 -34.20 16.32 15.66
CA LEU A 10 -34.64 17.57 15.02
C LEU A 10 -35.64 18.29 15.95
N SER A 11 -35.42 19.58 16.21
CA SER A 11 -36.37 20.44 16.94
C SER A 11 -37.70 20.54 16.19
N ASP A 12 -38.83 20.56 16.91
CA ASP A 12 -40.19 20.66 16.33
C ASP A 12 -40.42 21.97 15.54
N ASP A 13 -39.63 23.02 15.79
CA ASP A 13 -39.65 24.28 15.04
C ASP A 13 -38.76 24.25 13.77
N MET A 14 -39.02 23.32 12.85
CA MET A 14 -38.25 23.24 11.60
C MET A 14 -38.71 24.27 10.55
N THR A 15 -37.94 25.34 10.36
CA THR A 15 -38.05 26.19 9.15
C THR A 15 -37.24 25.57 8.01
N ARG A 16 -37.91 24.88 7.08
CA ARG A 16 -37.29 24.35 5.86
C ARG A 16 -37.14 25.48 4.83
N THR A 17 -35.94 25.59 4.23
CA THR A 17 -35.73 26.52 3.11
C THR A 17 -36.37 25.96 1.83
N ASN A 18 -36.72 26.86 0.90
CA ASN A 18 -37.20 26.48 -0.43
C ASN A 18 -36.15 25.71 -1.27
N PHE A 19 -34.90 25.70 -0.82
CA PHE A 19 -33.78 25.02 -1.46
C PHE A 19 -33.16 24.02 -0.48
N CYS A 20 -33.86 22.88 -0.30
CA CYS A 20 -33.49 21.83 0.64
C CYS A 20 -33.16 20.54 -0.12
N LEU A 21 -31.94 20.01 0.07
CA LEU A 21 -31.50 18.75 -0.52
C LEU A 21 -32.47 17.59 -0.21
N PHE A 22 -33.02 17.58 1.00
CA PHE A 22 -33.83 16.48 1.51
C PHE A 22 -35.22 16.40 0.86
N THR A 23 -35.75 17.50 0.34
CA THR A 23 -37.00 17.52 -0.44
C THR A 23 -36.78 17.29 -1.93
N ALA A 24 -35.53 17.26 -2.39
CA ALA A 24 -35.20 17.08 -3.81
C ALA A 24 -35.36 15.62 -4.27
N PRO A 25 -35.58 15.37 -5.57
CA PRO A 25 -35.50 14.02 -6.14
C PRO A 25 -34.15 13.33 -5.89
N GLU A 26 -34.17 12.03 -5.60
CA GLU A 26 -32.97 11.20 -5.37
C GLU A 26 -32.39 10.72 -6.72
N ASP A 27 -31.87 11.65 -7.52
CA ASP A 27 -31.25 11.34 -8.80
C ASP A 27 -29.94 12.09 -9.03
N VAL A 28 -29.06 11.51 -9.85
CA VAL A 28 -27.71 12.02 -10.12
C VAL A 28 -27.75 13.46 -10.66
N LYS A 29 -28.68 13.78 -11.56
CA LYS A 29 -28.76 15.09 -12.22
C LYS A 29 -29.10 16.18 -11.20
N THR A 30 -30.05 15.90 -10.31
CA THR A 30 -30.43 16.80 -9.22
C THR A 30 -29.26 17.00 -8.25
N MET A 31 -28.58 15.93 -7.82
CA MET A 31 -27.44 16.03 -6.91
C MET A 31 -26.28 16.83 -7.49
N LYS A 32 -26.01 16.70 -8.81
CA LYS A 32 -25.03 17.54 -9.51
C LYS A 32 -25.42 19.01 -9.52
N ALA A 33 -26.69 19.33 -9.72
CA ALA A 33 -27.17 20.72 -9.69
C ALA A 33 -26.95 21.34 -8.30
N TYR A 34 -27.28 20.62 -7.22
CA TYR A 34 -26.97 21.04 -5.85
C TYR A 34 -25.47 21.23 -5.62
N ALA A 35 -24.64 20.27 -6.04
CA ALA A 35 -23.18 20.38 -5.91
C ALA A 35 -22.63 21.61 -6.65
N GLN A 36 -23.16 21.93 -7.84
CA GLN A 36 -22.77 23.11 -8.59
C GLN A 36 -23.07 24.42 -7.85
N VAL A 37 -24.18 24.49 -7.11
CA VAL A 37 -24.51 25.66 -6.29
C VAL A 37 -23.45 25.85 -5.21
N PHE A 38 -23.12 24.80 -4.44
CA PHE A 38 -22.06 24.85 -3.43
C PHE A 38 -20.70 25.20 -4.05
N ASN A 39 -20.34 24.60 -5.17
CA ASN A 39 -19.09 24.88 -5.87
C ASN A 39 -18.99 26.35 -6.30
N LYS A 40 -20.07 26.93 -6.84
CA LYS A 40 -20.12 28.35 -7.24
C LYS A 40 -20.01 29.28 -6.02
N LEU A 41 -20.72 28.96 -4.94
CA LEU A 41 -20.69 29.73 -3.70
C LEU A 41 -19.29 29.71 -3.06
N ILE A 42 -18.68 28.53 -2.92
CA ILE A 42 -17.34 28.39 -2.33
C ILE A 42 -16.28 29.06 -3.19
N ARG A 43 -16.36 28.97 -4.52
CA ARG A 43 -15.43 29.67 -5.43
C ARG A 43 -15.54 31.20 -5.30
N ARG A 44 -16.76 31.73 -5.10
CA ARG A 44 -17.00 33.16 -4.94
C ARG A 44 -16.67 33.67 -3.53
N TYR A 45 -16.94 32.85 -2.53
CA TYR A 45 -16.83 33.18 -1.11
C TYR A 45 -15.94 32.15 -0.40
N LYS A 46 -14.65 32.16 -0.71
CA LYS A 46 -13.68 31.16 -0.25
C LYS A 46 -13.63 31.00 1.28
N TYR A 47 -13.93 32.06 2.04
CA TYR A 47 -14.01 32.01 3.49
C TYR A 47 -15.10 31.06 4.03
N LEU A 48 -16.10 30.71 3.23
CA LEU A 48 -17.14 29.74 3.60
C LEU A 48 -16.66 28.29 3.54
N GLU A 49 -15.56 27.99 2.86
CA GLU A 49 -15.08 26.62 2.63
C GLU A 49 -14.90 25.84 3.93
N LYS A 50 -14.20 26.44 4.90
CA LYS A 50 -13.95 25.81 6.20
C LYS A 50 -15.24 25.58 6.97
N GLY A 51 -16.12 26.59 7.01
CA GLY A 51 -17.42 26.46 7.69
C GLY A 51 -18.29 25.38 7.04
N PHE A 52 -18.30 25.33 5.71
CA PHE A 52 -19.03 24.31 4.96
C PHE A 52 -18.50 22.89 5.26
N GLU A 53 -17.18 22.69 5.26
CA GLU A 53 -16.60 21.39 5.61
C GLU A 53 -16.99 20.95 7.03
N GLU A 54 -16.95 21.85 8.01
CA GLU A 54 -17.33 21.55 9.40
C GLU A 54 -18.80 21.21 9.54
N GLU A 55 -19.70 21.90 8.82
CA GLU A 55 -21.12 21.55 8.83
C GLU A 55 -21.39 20.20 8.17
N ILE A 56 -20.69 19.86 7.07
CA ILE A 56 -20.79 18.51 6.49
C ILE A 56 -20.31 17.45 7.48
N LYS A 57 -19.19 17.67 8.21
CA LYS A 57 -18.73 16.74 9.26
C LYS A 57 -19.80 16.50 10.32
N LYS A 58 -20.46 17.57 10.80
CA LYS A 58 -21.56 17.45 11.77
C LYS A 58 -22.71 16.63 11.20
N LEU A 59 -23.15 16.89 9.97
CA LEU A 59 -24.21 16.11 9.33
C LEU A 59 -23.83 14.62 9.24
N LEU A 60 -22.58 14.32 8.91
CA LEU A 60 -22.07 12.94 8.87
C LEU A 60 -22.02 12.27 10.25
N LEU A 61 -21.82 13.01 11.34
CA LEU A 61 -21.87 12.47 12.71
C LEU A 61 -23.30 12.14 13.16
N PHE A 62 -24.30 12.87 12.67
CA PHE A 62 -25.70 12.72 13.06
C PHE A 62 -26.55 11.98 12.02
N LEU A 63 -25.96 11.09 11.22
CA LEU A 63 -26.66 10.36 10.16
C LEU A 63 -27.90 9.58 10.64
N LYS A 64 -27.94 9.16 11.92
CA LYS A 64 -29.12 8.50 12.52
C LYS A 64 -30.36 9.39 12.60
N GLY A 65 -30.19 10.70 12.64
CA GLY A 65 -31.30 11.66 12.64
C GLY A 65 -32.01 11.79 11.29
N PHE A 66 -31.47 11.17 10.24
CA PHE A 66 -31.99 11.26 8.88
C PHE A 66 -32.65 9.96 8.43
N SER A 67 -33.73 10.09 7.67
CA SER A 67 -34.35 8.96 6.97
C SER A 67 -33.37 8.34 5.96
N GLU A 68 -33.66 7.12 5.51
CA GLU A 68 -32.82 6.43 4.53
C GLU A 68 -32.65 7.22 3.22
N SER A 69 -33.75 7.80 2.70
CA SER A 69 -33.68 8.62 1.49
C SER A 69 -32.85 9.90 1.69
N GLU A 70 -32.96 10.56 2.85
CA GLU A 70 -32.14 11.73 3.17
C GLU A 70 -30.66 11.37 3.26
N ARG A 71 -30.33 10.23 3.89
CA ARG A 71 -28.96 9.69 3.92
C ARG A 71 -28.44 9.39 2.53
N ASN A 72 -29.26 8.80 1.65
CA ASN A 72 -28.85 8.51 0.28
C ASN A 72 -28.55 9.80 -0.50
N LYS A 73 -29.44 10.80 -0.45
CA LYS A 73 -29.22 12.10 -1.10
C LYS A 73 -27.97 12.80 -0.57
N LEU A 74 -27.76 12.77 0.74
CA LEU A 74 -26.56 13.33 1.36
C LEU A 74 -25.30 12.58 0.90
N ALA A 75 -25.30 11.24 0.89
CA ALA A 75 -24.18 10.44 0.42
C ALA A 75 -23.83 10.72 -1.05
N MET A 76 -24.84 10.83 -1.90
CA MET A 76 -24.66 11.20 -3.32
C MET A 76 -24.05 12.60 -3.44
N LEU A 77 -24.63 13.61 -2.78
CA LEU A 77 -24.08 14.96 -2.83
C LEU A 77 -22.63 15.02 -2.32
N THR A 78 -22.34 14.39 -1.18
CA THR A 78 -21.00 14.33 -0.59
C THR A 78 -20.01 13.66 -1.55
N GLY A 79 -20.40 12.57 -2.22
CA GLY A 79 -19.57 11.92 -3.24
C GLY A 79 -19.19 12.85 -4.39
N ILE A 80 -20.14 13.64 -4.90
CA ILE A 80 -19.89 14.61 -5.98
C ILE A 80 -18.98 15.75 -5.50
N LEU A 81 -19.19 16.25 -4.28
CA LEU A 81 -18.39 17.34 -3.71
C LEU A 81 -16.94 16.90 -3.45
N LEU A 82 -16.73 15.67 -2.98
CA LEU A 82 -15.42 15.06 -2.84
C LEU A 82 -14.74 14.85 -4.20
N ALA A 83 -15.47 14.35 -5.20
CA ALA A 83 -14.99 14.17 -6.57
C ALA A 83 -14.53 15.47 -7.24
N ASN A 84 -15.17 16.57 -6.91
CA ASN A 84 -14.82 17.91 -7.40
C ASN A 84 -13.75 18.62 -6.56
N GLY A 85 -13.27 18.01 -5.48
CA GLY A 85 -12.31 18.61 -4.55
C GLY A 85 -12.86 19.80 -3.77
N SER A 86 -14.19 19.92 -3.65
CA SER A 86 -14.86 20.98 -2.89
C SER A 86 -15.02 20.62 -1.41
N LEU A 87 -14.81 19.34 -1.08
CA LEU A 87 -14.63 18.84 0.27
C LEU A 87 -13.32 18.06 0.36
N SER A 88 -12.68 18.11 1.51
CA SER A 88 -11.57 17.21 1.84
C SER A 88 -12.10 15.83 2.25
N ALA A 89 -11.36 14.77 1.92
CA ALA A 89 -11.71 13.42 2.37
C ALA A 89 -11.58 13.23 3.90
N SER A 90 -11.00 14.20 4.62
CA SER A 90 -10.92 14.22 6.09
C SER A 90 -12.31 14.15 6.75
N ILE A 91 -13.36 14.60 6.07
CA ILE A 91 -14.74 14.55 6.59
C ILE A 91 -15.21 13.11 6.88
N LEU A 92 -14.65 12.11 6.16
CA LEU A 92 -15.03 10.71 6.29
C LEU A 92 -14.73 10.14 7.68
N SER A 93 -13.83 10.77 8.43
CA SER A 93 -13.57 10.42 9.83
C SER A 93 -14.83 10.41 10.70
N SER A 94 -15.82 11.23 10.36
CA SER A 94 -17.13 11.29 11.03
C SER A 94 -17.91 9.98 10.89
N LEU A 95 -17.72 9.25 9.79
CA LEU A 95 -18.36 7.95 9.56
C LEU A 95 -17.77 6.85 10.47
N PHE A 96 -16.62 7.06 11.09
CA PHE A 96 -16.01 6.07 11.99
C PHE A 96 -16.55 6.16 13.43
N ASN A 97 -17.56 7.01 13.68
CA ASN A 97 -18.20 7.11 14.97
C ASN A 97 -18.89 5.79 15.35
N ASP A 98 -18.58 5.27 16.55
CA ASP A 98 -19.08 4.00 17.05
C ASP A 98 -20.60 3.84 16.99
N ASN A 99 -21.35 4.92 17.22
CA ASN A 99 -22.80 4.87 17.17
C ASN A 99 -23.30 4.55 15.76
N LEU A 100 -22.68 5.14 14.72
CA LEU A 100 -23.06 4.92 13.32
C LEU A 100 -22.58 3.55 12.83
N VAL A 101 -21.39 3.15 13.26
CA VAL A 101 -20.72 1.91 12.85
C VAL A 101 -21.45 0.68 13.39
N LYS A 102 -21.86 0.69 14.68
CA LYS A 102 -22.57 -0.43 15.32
C LYS A 102 -23.89 -0.76 14.62
N ASP A 103 -24.60 0.25 14.13
CA ASP A 103 -25.92 0.10 13.50
C ASP A 103 -25.83 -0.09 11.97
N GLY A 104 -24.62 -0.19 11.41
CA GLY A 104 -24.43 -0.37 9.97
C GLY A 104 -24.78 0.85 9.12
N VAL A 105 -24.97 2.03 9.73
CA VAL A 105 -25.26 3.28 9.02
C VAL A 105 -24.04 3.75 8.23
N SER A 106 -22.86 3.69 8.84
CA SER A 106 -21.59 4.09 8.20
C SER A 106 -21.28 3.34 6.91
N PRO A 107 -21.26 2.00 6.86
CA PRO A 107 -20.92 1.27 5.65
C PRO A 107 -22.01 1.43 4.57
N ALA A 108 -23.29 1.53 4.95
CA ALA A 108 -24.38 1.79 4.01
C ALA A 108 -24.27 3.16 3.33
N PHE A 109 -23.97 4.21 4.12
CA PHE A 109 -23.70 5.55 3.61
C PHE A 109 -22.47 5.56 2.69
N ALA A 110 -21.39 4.90 3.11
CA ALA A 110 -20.15 4.81 2.36
C ALA A 110 -20.35 4.16 0.98
N VAL A 111 -21.18 3.12 0.86
CA VAL A 111 -21.51 2.49 -0.43
C VAL A 111 -22.09 3.51 -1.40
N LYS A 112 -23.08 4.30 -1.00
CA LYS A 112 -23.71 5.30 -1.86
C LYS A 112 -22.72 6.42 -2.23
N LEU A 113 -21.94 6.87 -1.26
CA LEU A 113 -20.92 7.91 -1.46
C LEU A 113 -19.84 7.48 -2.44
N PHE A 114 -19.23 6.32 -2.23
CA PHE A 114 -18.15 5.84 -3.10
C PHE A 114 -18.64 5.48 -4.50
N LYS A 115 -19.86 4.93 -4.64
CA LYS A 115 -20.48 4.76 -5.96
C LYS A 115 -20.57 6.08 -6.71
N MET A 116 -21.05 7.12 -6.04
CA MET A 116 -21.17 8.42 -6.67
C MET A 116 -19.81 9.02 -7.01
N TRP A 117 -18.85 8.96 -6.09
CA TRP A 117 -17.51 9.50 -6.32
C TRP A 117 -16.82 8.81 -7.51
N ILE A 118 -16.80 7.46 -7.52
CA ILE A 118 -16.19 6.69 -8.61
C ILE A 118 -16.91 6.97 -9.93
N ASN A 119 -18.24 7.07 -9.94
CA ASN A 119 -19.00 7.40 -11.14
C ASN A 119 -18.70 8.82 -11.67
N GLU A 120 -18.46 9.80 -10.79
CA GLU A 120 -18.09 11.16 -11.20
C GLU A 120 -16.67 11.27 -11.73
N LYS A 121 -15.77 10.39 -11.28
CA LYS A 121 -14.35 10.37 -11.64
C LYS A 121 -13.93 8.92 -11.90
N ASP A 122 -13.16 8.36 -10.98
CA ASP A 122 -12.64 7.00 -11.01
C ASP A 122 -12.09 6.63 -9.62
N ILE A 123 -11.68 5.39 -9.44
CA ILE A 123 -11.02 4.91 -8.22
C ILE A 123 -9.69 5.62 -7.92
N ASN A 124 -8.99 6.12 -8.94
CA ASN A 124 -7.71 6.82 -8.75
C ASN A 124 -7.90 8.18 -8.05
N SER A 125 -8.97 8.91 -8.38
CA SER A 125 -9.38 10.14 -7.72
C SER A 125 -9.69 9.91 -6.24
N VAL A 126 -10.41 8.82 -5.93
CA VAL A 126 -10.68 8.39 -4.55
C VAL A 126 -9.37 8.08 -3.83
N ALA A 127 -8.54 7.21 -4.41
CA ALA A 127 -7.26 6.79 -3.84
C ALA A 127 -6.31 7.96 -3.57
N ALA A 128 -6.20 8.91 -4.48
CA ALA A 128 -5.38 10.11 -4.31
C ALA A 128 -5.90 11.00 -3.17
N SER A 129 -7.21 11.21 -3.12
CA SER A 129 -7.85 12.06 -2.11
C SER A 129 -7.78 11.45 -0.71
N LEU A 130 -7.98 10.14 -0.57
CA LEU A 130 -7.84 9.43 0.70
C LEU A 130 -6.39 9.45 1.21
N ARG A 131 -5.41 9.15 0.34
CA ARG A 131 -3.98 9.17 0.67
C ARG A 131 -3.51 10.53 1.16
N LYS A 132 -3.99 11.61 0.53
CA LYS A 132 -3.61 12.99 0.87
C LYS A 132 -3.88 13.33 2.34
N VAL A 133 -4.87 12.68 2.97
CA VAL A 133 -5.29 12.93 4.35
C VAL A 133 -5.16 11.70 5.25
N GLY A 134 -4.49 10.63 4.80
CA GLY A 134 -4.30 9.40 5.56
C GLY A 134 -5.57 8.62 5.89
N MET A 135 -6.62 8.74 5.06
CA MET A 135 -7.89 8.00 5.24
C MET A 135 -7.90 6.64 4.55
N ASP A 136 -6.93 6.38 3.69
CA ASP A 136 -6.78 5.14 2.93
C ASP A 136 -6.51 3.91 3.80
N SER A 137 -5.82 4.08 4.95
CA SER A 137 -5.57 3.01 5.93
C SER A 137 -6.72 2.78 6.91
N ARG A 138 -7.73 3.64 6.91
CA ARG A 138 -8.79 3.68 7.94
C ARG A 138 -10.14 3.16 7.47
N LEU A 139 -10.26 2.73 6.21
CA LEU A 139 -11.54 2.29 5.64
C LEU A 139 -12.19 1.11 6.40
N MET A 140 -11.40 0.28 7.08
CA MET A 140 -11.91 -0.78 7.95
C MET A 140 -12.74 -0.25 9.13
N GLU A 141 -12.49 0.99 9.56
CA GLU A 141 -13.23 1.63 10.66
C GLU A 141 -14.70 1.93 10.32
N LEU A 142 -15.10 1.77 9.06
CA LEU A 142 -16.52 1.75 8.68
C LEU A 142 -17.28 0.58 9.34
N PHE A 143 -16.58 -0.46 9.79
CA PHE A 143 -17.18 -1.64 10.40
C PHE A 143 -16.86 -1.75 11.91
N PRO A 144 -17.75 -2.37 12.70
CA PRO A 144 -17.47 -2.70 14.09
C PRO A 144 -16.23 -3.56 14.23
N VAL A 145 -15.51 -3.46 15.36
CA VAL A 145 -14.21 -4.15 15.59
C VAL A 145 -14.27 -5.65 15.26
N ASN A 146 -15.35 -6.34 15.65
CA ASN A 146 -15.55 -7.77 15.39
C ASN A 146 -15.82 -8.13 13.91
N LYS A 147 -15.98 -7.13 13.03
CA LYS A 147 -16.19 -7.28 11.59
C LYS A 147 -15.08 -6.64 10.75
N ARG A 148 -14.03 -6.09 11.37
CA ARG A 148 -12.88 -5.50 10.67
C ARG A 148 -11.95 -6.58 10.13
N SER A 149 -12.42 -7.27 9.10
CA SER A 149 -11.64 -8.22 8.31
C SER A 149 -11.71 -7.86 6.84
N TYR A 150 -10.66 -8.22 6.12
CA TYR A 150 -10.63 -8.04 4.67
C TYR A 150 -11.77 -8.78 3.98
N ASP A 151 -12.01 -10.04 4.36
CA ASP A 151 -13.07 -10.84 3.75
C ASP A 151 -14.45 -10.22 3.94
N HIS A 152 -14.72 -9.66 5.14
CA HIS A 152 -15.97 -8.95 5.38
C HIS A 152 -16.06 -7.66 4.56
N PHE A 153 -15.02 -6.83 4.57
CA PHE A 153 -14.96 -5.58 3.81
C PHE A 153 -15.19 -5.84 2.32
N SER A 154 -14.44 -6.78 1.76
CA SER A 154 -14.50 -7.15 0.36
C SER A 154 -15.85 -7.70 -0.03
N LYS A 155 -16.38 -8.66 0.73
CA LYS A 155 -17.72 -9.19 0.47
C LYS A 155 -18.76 -8.07 0.47
N TYR A 156 -18.77 -7.22 1.50
CA TYR A 156 -19.75 -6.15 1.64
C TYR A 156 -19.72 -5.17 0.45
N PHE A 157 -18.53 -4.71 0.06
CA PHE A 157 -18.40 -3.74 -1.03
C PHE A 157 -18.55 -4.38 -2.41
N ILE A 158 -18.12 -5.63 -2.62
CA ILE A 158 -18.32 -6.37 -3.88
C ILE A 158 -19.81 -6.67 -4.10
N ASP A 159 -20.53 -7.14 -3.07
CA ASP A 159 -21.98 -7.39 -3.15
C ASP A 159 -22.74 -6.09 -3.45
N ALA A 160 -22.19 -4.95 -3.01
CA ALA A 160 -22.70 -3.63 -3.35
C ALA A 160 -22.25 -3.12 -4.73
N GLY A 161 -21.46 -3.83 -5.52
CA GLY A 161 -20.98 -3.39 -6.84
C GLY A 161 -19.79 -2.43 -6.83
N LEU A 162 -19.00 -2.42 -5.75
CA LEU A 162 -17.81 -1.59 -5.54
C LEU A 162 -16.53 -2.44 -5.48
N LYS A 163 -16.34 -3.32 -6.48
CA LYS A 163 -15.15 -4.18 -6.56
C LYS A 163 -13.84 -3.39 -6.56
N GLU A 164 -13.78 -2.27 -7.29
CA GLU A 164 -12.59 -1.42 -7.37
C GLU A 164 -12.16 -0.85 -6.01
N LEU A 165 -13.13 -0.51 -5.15
CA LEU A 165 -12.85 -0.04 -3.78
C LEU A 165 -12.31 -1.19 -2.89
N SER A 166 -12.87 -2.38 -3.03
CA SER A 166 -12.37 -3.59 -2.35
C SER A 166 -10.93 -3.92 -2.77
N ASP A 167 -10.63 -3.85 -4.07
CA ASP A 167 -9.30 -4.10 -4.60
C ASP A 167 -8.30 -3.02 -4.11
N PHE A 168 -8.72 -1.75 -4.09
CA PHE A 168 -7.94 -0.65 -3.50
C PHE A 168 -7.62 -0.89 -2.02
N ALA A 169 -8.63 -1.24 -1.20
CA ALA A 169 -8.43 -1.50 0.22
C ALA A 169 -7.47 -2.69 0.46
N ARG A 170 -7.54 -3.75 -0.37
CA ARG A 170 -6.61 -4.88 -0.32
C ARG A 170 -5.17 -4.44 -0.55
N ASN A 171 -4.98 -3.67 -1.62
CA ASN A 171 -3.66 -3.19 -2.00
C ASN A 171 -3.08 -2.30 -0.90
N GLN A 172 -3.91 -1.45 -0.29
CA GLN A 172 -3.47 -0.61 0.81
C GLN A 172 -3.11 -1.37 2.08
N GLN A 173 -3.88 -2.40 2.45
CA GLN A 173 -3.51 -3.27 3.56
C GLN A 173 -2.18 -3.98 3.29
N SER A 174 -1.99 -4.51 2.08
CA SER A 174 -0.72 -5.16 1.71
C SER A 174 0.45 -4.17 1.76
N LEU A 175 0.26 -2.94 1.28
CA LEU A 175 1.28 -1.89 1.37
C LEU A 175 1.59 -1.49 2.82
N GLY A 176 0.56 -1.36 3.66
CA GLY A 176 0.72 -1.08 5.09
C GLY A 176 1.50 -2.18 5.81
N ALA A 177 1.11 -3.44 5.61
CA ALA A 177 1.80 -4.59 6.20
C ALA A 177 3.27 -4.66 5.76
N ARG A 178 3.57 -4.39 4.48
CA ARG A 178 4.96 -4.34 3.98
C ARG A 178 5.78 -3.23 4.64
N LYS A 179 5.21 -2.03 4.78
CA LYS A 179 5.89 -0.90 5.43
C LYS A 179 6.14 -1.16 6.91
N GLU A 180 5.16 -1.73 7.61
CA GLU A 180 5.32 -2.07 9.02
C GLU A 180 6.36 -3.17 9.21
N LEU A 181 6.33 -4.21 8.37
CA LEU A 181 7.34 -5.26 8.37
C LEU A 181 8.74 -4.68 8.13
N GLN A 182 8.91 -3.78 7.16
CA GLN A 182 10.20 -3.15 6.89
C GLN A 182 10.69 -2.36 8.11
N LYS A 183 9.82 -1.54 8.70
CA LYS A 183 10.14 -0.70 9.86
C LYS A 183 10.57 -1.56 11.05
N GLU A 184 9.79 -2.58 11.37
CA GLU A 184 10.08 -3.47 12.50
C GLU A 184 11.37 -4.26 12.28
N LEU A 185 11.62 -4.77 11.07
CA LEU A 185 12.90 -5.44 10.75
C LEU A 185 14.10 -4.50 10.92
N GLN A 186 13.98 -3.23 10.49
CA GLN A 186 15.04 -2.23 10.69
C GLN A 186 15.26 -1.91 12.17
N GLU A 187 14.18 -1.81 12.94
CA GLU A 187 14.22 -1.57 14.38
C GLU A 187 14.92 -2.73 15.12
N GLN A 188 14.51 -3.97 14.86
CA GLN A 188 15.15 -5.17 15.43
C GLN A 188 16.64 -5.27 15.08
N MET A 189 17.01 -4.97 13.82
CA MET A 189 18.43 -4.93 13.42
C MET A 189 19.22 -3.84 14.18
N SER A 190 18.62 -2.65 14.36
CA SER A 190 19.26 -1.55 15.09
C SER A 190 19.43 -1.83 16.58
N GLN A 191 18.52 -2.60 17.17
CA GLN A 191 18.57 -3.05 18.56
C GLN A 191 19.51 -4.25 18.76
N GLY A 192 20.07 -4.82 17.70
CA GLY A 192 20.97 -5.98 17.78
C GLY A 192 20.26 -7.27 18.15
N VAL A 193 18.96 -7.40 17.84
CA VAL A 193 18.19 -8.64 18.00
C VAL A 193 18.86 -9.76 17.20
N SER A 194 18.83 -10.99 17.72
CA SER A 194 19.51 -12.10 17.07
C SER A 194 18.87 -12.43 15.72
N PHE A 195 19.70 -12.83 14.73
CA PHE A 195 19.16 -13.20 13.42
C PHE A 195 18.12 -14.33 13.48
N LYS A 196 18.24 -15.24 14.45
CA LYS A 196 17.27 -16.32 14.66
C LYS A 196 15.88 -15.77 15.00
N GLU A 197 15.80 -14.78 15.88
CA GLU A 197 14.53 -14.15 16.27
C GLU A 197 13.94 -13.33 15.12
N ILE A 198 14.78 -12.57 14.39
CA ILE A 198 14.36 -11.81 13.21
C ILE A 198 13.77 -12.75 12.13
N ILE A 199 14.39 -13.91 11.91
CA ILE A 199 13.90 -14.92 10.95
C ILE A 199 12.54 -15.48 11.39
N VAL A 200 12.38 -15.81 12.67
CA VAL A 200 11.11 -16.30 13.21
C VAL A 200 10.01 -15.26 13.00
N TYR A 201 10.27 -14.01 13.39
CA TYR A 201 9.33 -12.90 13.22
C TYR A 201 8.94 -12.71 11.75
N GLY A 202 9.92 -12.65 10.83
CA GLY A 202 9.64 -12.50 9.40
C GLY A 202 8.79 -13.64 8.83
N LYS A 203 9.03 -14.90 9.24
CA LYS A 203 8.23 -16.06 8.81
C LYS A 203 6.80 -16.05 9.39
N GLU A 204 6.62 -15.54 10.60
CA GLU A 204 5.30 -15.37 11.21
C GLU A 204 4.50 -14.29 10.49
N GLU A 205 5.10 -13.14 10.21
CA GLU A 205 4.45 -12.04 9.46
C GLU A 205 4.13 -12.42 8.02
N MET A 206 4.97 -13.23 7.35
CA MET A 206 4.63 -13.81 6.05
C MET A 206 3.31 -14.57 6.08
N LYS A 207 3.11 -15.43 7.08
CA LYS A 207 1.90 -16.24 7.23
C LYS A 207 0.69 -15.39 7.62
N LYS A 208 0.88 -14.48 8.59
CA LYS A 208 -0.20 -13.64 9.14
C LYS A 208 -0.71 -12.61 8.14
N SER A 209 0.19 -11.98 7.39
CA SER A 209 -0.13 -10.89 6.46
C SER A 209 -0.24 -11.35 5.00
N GLY A 210 -0.03 -12.65 4.72
CA GLY A 210 -0.08 -13.22 3.37
C GLY A 210 0.97 -12.64 2.43
N ILE A 211 2.14 -12.24 2.96
CA ILE A 211 3.23 -11.65 2.19
C ILE A 211 4.07 -12.79 1.60
N SER A 212 4.31 -12.75 0.29
CA SER A 212 5.11 -13.77 -0.38
C SER A 212 6.59 -13.67 0.00
N GLU A 213 7.32 -14.78 -0.14
CA GLU A 213 8.75 -14.84 0.15
C GLU A 213 9.55 -13.85 -0.71
N GLN A 214 9.20 -13.72 -1.99
CA GLN A 214 9.79 -12.75 -2.93
C GLN A 214 9.66 -11.31 -2.43
N MET A 215 8.52 -10.97 -1.80
CA MET A 215 8.31 -9.65 -1.24
C MET A 215 9.09 -9.47 0.06
N VAL A 216 9.16 -10.49 0.91
CA VAL A 216 9.94 -10.42 2.15
C VAL A 216 11.43 -10.32 1.88
N ILE A 217 11.98 -11.04 0.90
CA ILE A 217 13.39 -10.89 0.53
C ILE A 217 13.69 -9.50 -0.05
N CYS A 218 12.75 -8.89 -0.80
CA CYS A 218 12.89 -7.50 -1.22
C CYS A 218 12.96 -6.54 -0.02
N ILE A 219 12.06 -6.71 0.96
CA ILE A 219 12.03 -5.90 2.18
C ILE A 219 13.31 -6.11 2.99
N MET A 220 13.72 -7.36 3.19
CA MET A 220 14.93 -7.74 3.91
C MET A 220 16.17 -7.10 3.28
N TRP A 221 16.30 -7.18 1.95
CA TRP A 221 17.37 -6.51 1.21
C TRP A 221 17.36 -4.99 1.45
N THR A 222 16.21 -4.33 1.30
CA THR A 222 16.09 -2.90 1.54
C THR A 222 16.42 -2.53 3.00
N SER A 223 16.01 -3.33 3.98
CA SER A 223 16.34 -3.13 5.39
C SER A 223 17.84 -3.24 5.65
N ILE A 224 18.48 -4.31 5.15
CA ILE A 224 19.93 -4.54 5.30
C ILE A 224 20.73 -3.45 4.61
N MET A 225 20.40 -3.10 3.37
CA MET A 225 21.16 -2.11 2.60
C MET A 225 20.91 -0.67 3.09
N GLY A 226 19.77 -0.42 3.73
CA GLY A 226 19.42 0.86 4.34
C GLY A 226 19.96 1.08 5.75
N SER A 227 20.51 0.04 6.40
CA SER A 227 21.02 0.13 7.78
C SER A 227 22.46 0.66 7.88
N VAL A 228 23.09 0.99 6.74
CA VAL A 228 24.51 1.37 6.66
C VAL A 228 24.66 2.65 5.86
N GLU A 229 25.52 3.54 6.35
CA GLU A 229 26.01 4.66 5.56
C GLU A 229 27.18 4.21 4.68
N TRP A 230 27.00 4.32 3.36
CA TRP A 230 27.91 3.78 2.37
C TRP A 230 29.06 4.73 2.05
N ASN A 231 30.26 4.17 1.90
CA ASN A 231 31.40 4.92 1.39
C ASN A 231 31.13 5.43 -0.04
N LYS A 232 31.69 6.60 -0.39
CA LYS A 232 31.59 7.17 -1.75
C LYS A 232 32.75 6.77 -2.67
N LYS A 233 33.81 6.16 -2.12
CA LYS A 233 34.91 5.60 -2.91
C LYS A 233 34.56 4.18 -3.35
N GLU A 234 34.66 3.93 -4.65
CA GLU A 234 34.22 2.69 -5.29
C GLU A 234 34.86 1.41 -4.72
N GLU A 235 36.17 1.42 -4.46
CA GLU A 235 36.85 0.25 -3.88
C GLU A 235 36.44 0.00 -2.42
N LEU A 236 36.37 1.07 -1.62
CA LEU A 236 36.00 0.97 -0.20
C LEU A 236 34.54 0.56 -0.01
N VAL A 237 33.63 1.08 -0.84
CA VAL A 237 32.21 0.69 -0.75
C VAL A 237 32.00 -0.76 -1.13
N THR A 238 32.78 -1.27 -2.08
CA THR A 238 32.73 -2.68 -2.49
C THR A 238 33.14 -3.60 -1.34
N GLU A 239 34.27 -3.32 -0.68
CA GLU A 239 34.72 -4.12 0.48
C GLU A 239 33.74 -4.02 1.66
N GLN A 240 33.24 -2.81 1.94
CA GLN A 240 32.23 -2.56 2.96
C GLN A 240 30.96 -3.38 2.68
N ALA A 241 30.46 -3.37 1.45
CA ALA A 241 29.27 -4.10 1.03
C ALA A 241 29.44 -5.61 1.17
N ILE A 242 30.58 -6.15 0.74
CA ILE A 242 30.89 -7.58 0.87
C ILE A 242 30.91 -7.98 2.35
N LYS A 243 31.58 -7.20 3.21
CA LYS A 243 31.63 -7.48 4.66
C LYS A 243 30.23 -7.44 5.28
N HIS A 244 29.45 -6.40 4.97
CA HIS A 244 28.10 -6.20 5.49
C HIS A 244 27.15 -7.33 5.07
N LEU A 245 27.11 -7.65 3.77
CA LEU A 245 26.26 -8.71 3.22
C LEU A 245 26.68 -10.09 3.72
N LYS A 246 27.98 -10.34 3.90
CA LYS A 246 28.47 -11.60 4.48
C LYS A 246 27.99 -11.76 5.93
N GLN A 247 27.98 -10.68 6.71
CA GLN A 247 27.46 -10.72 8.07
C GLN A 247 25.95 -11.02 8.08
N HIS A 248 25.18 -10.46 7.14
CA HIS A 248 23.72 -10.62 7.07
C HIS A 248 23.26 -11.79 6.20
N SER A 249 24.18 -12.61 5.66
CA SER A 249 23.82 -13.73 4.79
C SER A 249 22.87 -14.75 5.44
N PRO A 250 22.90 -15.03 6.76
CA PRO A 250 21.92 -15.94 7.36
C PRO A 250 20.47 -15.44 7.23
N LEU A 251 20.25 -14.12 7.28
CA LEU A 251 18.94 -13.53 7.06
C LEU A 251 18.50 -13.69 5.62
N LEU A 252 19.37 -13.36 4.66
CA LEU A 252 19.05 -13.50 3.24
C LEU A 252 18.72 -14.96 2.89
N LYS A 253 19.57 -15.90 3.34
CA LYS A 253 19.41 -17.34 3.11
C LYS A 253 18.07 -17.88 3.62
N ALA A 254 17.58 -17.35 4.74
CA ALA A 254 16.32 -17.79 5.34
C ALA A 254 15.07 -17.40 4.53
N PHE A 255 15.21 -16.46 3.58
CA PHE A 255 14.13 -15.96 2.70
C PHE A 255 14.48 -16.10 1.21
N THR A 256 15.44 -16.97 0.88
CA THR A 256 15.78 -17.40 -0.48
C THR A 256 15.74 -18.93 -0.57
N THR A 257 14.60 -19.51 -0.20
CA THR A 257 14.38 -20.97 -0.21
C THR A 257 13.77 -21.47 -1.53
N GLN A 258 13.34 -20.54 -2.38
CA GLN A 258 12.77 -20.81 -3.69
C GLN A 258 13.63 -20.16 -4.78
N GLY A 259 13.78 -20.81 -5.94
CA GLY A 259 14.51 -20.21 -7.08
C GLY A 259 13.93 -18.85 -7.52
N LEU A 260 12.62 -18.63 -7.36
CA LEU A 260 12.01 -17.32 -7.64
C LEU A 260 12.40 -16.23 -6.62
N SER A 261 12.56 -16.56 -5.33
CA SER A 261 13.05 -15.61 -4.32
C SER A 261 14.53 -15.28 -4.51
N GLU A 262 15.35 -16.26 -4.89
CA GLU A 262 16.76 -16.05 -5.23
C GLU A 262 16.91 -15.13 -6.44
N LEU A 263 16.18 -15.43 -7.53
CA LEU A 263 16.15 -14.57 -8.71
C LEU A 263 15.65 -13.16 -8.36
N THR A 264 14.63 -13.04 -7.51
CA THR A 264 14.13 -11.75 -7.05
C THR A 264 15.22 -10.96 -6.30
N LEU A 265 15.98 -11.60 -5.41
CA LEU A 265 17.11 -10.97 -4.73
C LEU A 265 18.16 -10.50 -5.72
N LEU A 266 18.53 -11.34 -6.71
CA LEU A 266 19.52 -10.99 -7.72
C LEU A 266 19.10 -9.78 -8.57
N LEU A 267 17.81 -9.67 -8.91
CA LEU A 267 17.26 -8.48 -9.57
C LEU A 267 17.33 -7.23 -8.68
N ARG A 268 17.13 -7.37 -7.36
CA ARG A 268 17.29 -6.26 -6.40
C ARG A 268 18.74 -5.81 -6.29
N VAL A 269 19.69 -6.75 -6.30
CA VAL A 269 21.13 -6.45 -6.34
C VAL A 269 21.48 -5.68 -7.61
N GLN A 270 20.98 -6.13 -8.77
CA GLN A 270 21.20 -5.47 -10.07
C GLN A 270 20.66 -4.04 -10.07
N GLU A 271 19.39 -3.87 -9.65
CA GLU A 271 18.75 -2.56 -9.56
C GLU A 271 19.52 -1.62 -8.63
N TYR A 272 19.89 -2.11 -7.44
CA TYR A 272 20.63 -1.33 -6.46
C TYR A 272 22.00 -0.89 -6.97
N CYS A 273 22.75 -1.78 -7.62
CA CYS A 273 24.08 -1.46 -8.16
C CYS A 273 24.01 -0.48 -9.33
N TYR A 274 22.91 -0.50 -10.10
CA TYR A 274 22.68 0.45 -11.18
C TYR A 274 22.27 1.85 -10.67
N ASP A 275 21.32 1.89 -9.75
CA ASP A 275 20.78 3.14 -9.21
C ASP A 275 21.82 3.87 -8.33
N ASN A 276 22.82 3.14 -7.80
CA ASN A 276 23.93 3.70 -7.01
C ASN A 276 25.26 3.60 -7.76
N ILE A 277 25.71 4.71 -8.35
CA ILE A 277 26.91 4.74 -9.22
C ILE A 277 28.18 4.14 -8.58
N HIS A 278 28.34 4.25 -7.26
CA HIS A 278 29.50 3.73 -6.53
C HIS A 278 29.52 2.19 -6.44
N PHE A 279 28.38 1.52 -6.68
CA PHE A 279 28.24 0.07 -6.64
C PHE A 279 28.36 -0.59 -8.02
N MET A 280 28.54 0.18 -9.09
CA MET A 280 28.58 -0.36 -10.45
C MET A 280 29.63 -1.46 -10.64
N LYS A 281 30.82 -1.37 -10.01
CA LYS A 281 31.84 -2.44 -10.03
C LYS A 281 31.72 -3.46 -8.88
N ALA A 282 30.80 -3.24 -7.95
CA ALA A 282 30.57 -4.16 -6.81
C ALA A 282 29.68 -5.34 -7.19
N PHE A 283 28.85 -5.20 -8.25
CA PHE A 283 27.83 -6.19 -8.63
C PHE A 283 28.37 -7.62 -8.70
N GLN A 284 29.38 -7.89 -9.53
CA GLN A 284 29.95 -9.23 -9.67
C GLN A 284 30.44 -9.80 -8.33
N LYS A 285 31.11 -8.99 -7.52
CA LYS A 285 31.65 -9.42 -6.23
C LYS A 285 30.55 -9.71 -5.21
N ILE A 286 29.45 -8.96 -5.24
CA ILE A 286 28.27 -9.22 -4.42
C ILE A 286 27.62 -10.54 -4.83
N VAL A 287 27.38 -10.76 -6.14
CA VAL A 287 26.76 -12.01 -6.60
C VAL A 287 27.63 -13.21 -6.28
N LEU A 288 28.95 -13.11 -6.52
CA LEU A 288 29.90 -14.16 -6.16
C LEU A 288 29.91 -14.46 -4.66
N LEU A 289 29.83 -13.42 -3.81
CA LEU A 289 29.71 -13.62 -2.36
C LEU A 289 28.44 -14.39 -2.02
N LEU A 290 27.29 -13.95 -2.54
CA LEU A 290 25.98 -14.54 -2.24
C LEU A 290 25.90 -16.00 -2.73
N TYR A 291 26.52 -16.32 -3.86
CA TYR A 291 26.71 -17.70 -4.33
C TYR A 291 27.55 -18.52 -3.33
N LYS A 292 28.72 -18.00 -2.93
CA LYS A 292 29.65 -18.70 -2.01
C LYS A 292 29.11 -18.96 -0.60
N VAL A 293 28.05 -18.28 -0.18
CA VAL A 293 27.42 -18.47 1.13
C VAL A 293 26.04 -19.13 1.02
N ASP A 294 25.76 -19.74 -0.13
CA ASP A 294 24.53 -20.44 -0.51
C ASP A 294 23.25 -19.61 -0.29
N VAL A 295 23.32 -18.32 -0.63
CA VAL A 295 22.13 -17.45 -0.73
C VAL A 295 21.56 -17.47 -2.15
N LEU A 296 22.41 -17.66 -3.16
CA LEU A 296 21.99 -17.82 -4.56
C LEU A 296 22.51 -19.17 -5.07
N SER A 297 21.65 -19.91 -5.75
CA SER A 297 22.02 -21.12 -6.47
C SER A 297 22.65 -20.80 -7.82
N GLU A 298 23.29 -21.81 -8.41
CA GLU A 298 23.82 -21.73 -9.77
C GLU A 298 22.70 -21.45 -10.77
N GLU A 299 21.57 -22.16 -10.68
CA GLU A 299 20.43 -22.03 -11.58
C GLU A 299 19.85 -20.62 -11.56
N ALA A 300 19.78 -19.98 -10.38
CA ALA A 300 19.32 -18.61 -10.26
C ALA A 300 20.24 -17.62 -10.99
N VAL A 301 21.56 -17.80 -10.87
CA VAL A 301 22.57 -16.95 -11.54
C VAL A 301 22.53 -17.16 -13.06
N LEU A 302 22.49 -18.42 -13.51
CA LEU A 302 22.41 -18.76 -14.93
C LEU A 302 21.13 -18.22 -15.57
N LYS A 303 19.98 -18.40 -14.92
CA LYS A 303 18.68 -17.90 -15.40
C LYS A 303 18.63 -16.37 -15.50
N TRP A 304 19.21 -15.67 -14.51
CA TRP A 304 19.34 -14.22 -14.58
C TRP A 304 20.19 -13.79 -15.78
N TYR A 305 21.34 -14.45 -15.98
CA TYR A 305 22.27 -14.11 -17.06
C TYR A 305 21.66 -14.30 -18.45
N THR A 306 20.91 -15.38 -18.66
CA THR A 306 20.34 -15.73 -19.98
C THR A 306 19.11 -14.91 -20.34
N GLU A 307 18.12 -14.81 -19.44
CA GLU A 307 16.79 -14.31 -19.83
C GLU A 307 16.12 -13.38 -18.81
N ALA A 308 16.44 -13.49 -17.51
CA ALA A 308 15.65 -12.81 -16.48
C ALA A 308 16.21 -11.46 -16.00
N HIS A 309 17.37 -11.01 -16.50
CA HIS A 309 18.00 -9.74 -16.11
C HIS A 309 17.18 -8.49 -16.50
N LEU A 310 17.31 -7.43 -15.72
CA LEU A 310 16.69 -6.14 -16.01
C LEU A 310 17.43 -5.41 -17.14
N ALA A 311 16.73 -4.48 -17.82
CA ALA A 311 17.36 -3.56 -18.76
C ALA A 311 18.36 -2.61 -18.08
N LYS A 312 18.15 -2.30 -16.79
CA LYS A 312 19.01 -1.46 -15.95
C LYS A 312 20.43 -2.03 -15.87
N GLY A 313 21.40 -1.37 -16.51
CA GLY A 313 22.81 -1.78 -16.47
C GLY A 313 23.12 -3.09 -17.20
N LYS A 314 22.21 -3.61 -18.04
CA LYS A 314 22.30 -4.91 -18.72
C LYS A 314 23.68 -5.20 -19.33
N SER A 315 24.13 -4.34 -20.25
CA SER A 315 25.40 -4.58 -20.98
C SER A 315 26.60 -4.64 -20.04
N VAL A 316 26.64 -3.78 -19.04
CA VAL A 316 27.74 -3.70 -18.07
C VAL A 316 27.75 -4.92 -17.16
N PHE A 317 26.60 -5.31 -16.60
CA PHE A 317 26.55 -6.41 -15.63
C PHE A 317 26.68 -7.79 -16.27
N LEU A 318 26.17 -7.99 -17.50
CA LEU A 318 26.43 -9.22 -18.23
C LEU A 318 27.92 -9.36 -18.53
N GLU A 319 28.59 -8.30 -18.98
CA GLU A 319 30.04 -8.35 -19.23
C GLU A 319 30.83 -8.66 -17.95
N GLN A 320 30.47 -8.04 -16.82
CA GLN A 320 31.11 -8.33 -15.52
C GLN A 320 30.92 -9.78 -15.06
N MET A 321 29.78 -10.40 -15.37
CA MET A 321 29.44 -11.75 -14.92
C MET A 321 29.95 -12.85 -15.86
N LYS A 322 30.34 -12.52 -17.09
CA LYS A 322 30.71 -13.47 -18.15
C LYS A 322 31.66 -14.58 -17.67
N LYS A 323 32.82 -14.21 -17.12
CA LYS A 323 33.82 -15.18 -16.64
C LYS A 323 33.30 -16.08 -15.52
N PHE A 324 32.45 -15.54 -14.64
CA PHE A 324 31.88 -16.32 -13.54
C PHE A 324 30.83 -17.31 -14.05
N VAL A 325 30.01 -16.90 -15.02
CA VAL A 325 29.03 -17.79 -15.66
C VAL A 325 29.69 -18.86 -16.53
N GLU A 326 30.77 -18.53 -17.25
CA GLU A 326 31.59 -19.52 -17.96
C GLU A 326 32.18 -20.55 -16.98
N TRP A 327 32.65 -20.10 -15.81
CA TRP A 327 33.13 -21.02 -14.78
C TRP A 327 32.05 -21.94 -14.22
N LEU A 328 30.84 -21.43 -13.94
CA LEU A 328 29.72 -22.24 -13.45
C LEU A 328 29.38 -23.37 -14.43
N LYS A 329 29.18 -23.03 -15.71
CA LYS A 329 28.87 -24.01 -16.76
C LYS A 329 29.93 -25.10 -16.93
N ASN A 330 31.21 -24.72 -16.87
CA ASN A 330 32.29 -25.69 -17.03
C ASN A 330 32.46 -26.59 -15.80
N ALA A 331 32.16 -26.09 -14.60
CA ALA A 331 32.22 -26.89 -13.37
C ALA A 331 31.16 -28.00 -13.36
N GLU A 332 29.99 -27.75 -13.96
CA GLU A 332 28.93 -28.74 -14.16
C GLU A 332 29.37 -29.84 -15.15
N GLU A 333 29.94 -29.47 -16.30
CA GLU A 333 30.42 -30.40 -17.35
C GLU A 333 31.56 -31.35 -16.86
N GLU A 334 32.44 -30.87 -15.97
CA GLU A 334 33.48 -31.72 -15.36
C GLU A 334 32.90 -32.71 -14.33
N SER A 335 31.82 -32.37 -13.64
CA SER A 335 31.19 -33.25 -12.65
C SER A 335 30.28 -34.33 -13.27
N GLU A 336 29.58 -34.03 -14.37
CA GLU A 336 28.76 -35.02 -15.08
C GLU A 336 29.60 -36.06 -15.83
N SER A 337 30.79 -35.67 -16.32
CA SER A 337 31.69 -36.59 -17.04
C SER A 337 32.42 -37.58 -16.12
N GLU A 338 32.55 -37.27 -14.83
CA GLU A 338 33.05 -38.20 -13.81
C GLU A 338 31.99 -39.22 -13.35
N GLU A 339 30.68 -38.93 -13.47
CA GLU A 339 29.61 -39.88 -13.13
C GLU A 339 29.26 -40.86 -14.27
N GLU A 340 29.59 -40.54 -15.54
CA GLU A 340 29.42 -41.47 -16.67
C GLU A 340 30.60 -42.43 -16.89
N THR A 341 31.64 -42.38 -16.04
CA THR A 341 32.86 -43.20 -16.17
C THR A 341 33.09 -44.24 -15.06
N ASP A 342 32.13 -44.43 -14.16
CA ASP A 342 32.02 -45.59 -13.24
C ASP A 342 30.81 -46.47 -13.57
#